data_AF-A0AAW1HUW4-F1
#
_entry.id   AF-A0AAW1HUW4-F1
#
_cell.length_a   1.000
_cell.length_b   1.000
_cell.length_c   1.000
_cell.angle_alpha   90.00
_cell.angle_beta   90.00
_cell.angle_gamma   90.00
#
_symmetry.space_group_name_H-M   'P 1'
#
loop_
_entity.id
_entity.type
_entity.pdbx_description
1 polymer ?
#
loop_
_entity_poly.entity_id
_entity_poly.type
_entity_poly.pdbx_seq_one_letter_code
_entity_poly.pdbx_strand_id
1 'polypeptide(L)'
;MSNKIAAEFGLIVVSTKFQHKEIHKGTWLAPNKKYVNQIDHVLIQKQHTKKVIDVRSYQGADADTDHFLVIATFKQSQNKKRKGDTREYHQIKLNELQEPQIKEKYEKEVEKILAQTEQENIHSRWKQIEDAMTEAAEKTIPQRKENQKVEWFDEECRIEMIERRESKLKMLQTNKLEDKRKFEEQRRKTKKLCRTKKRKKLCRTKKRKYIENRIKQIEQNFQNKVLKNFYQEVKKNKTEVRHSTPFIKDREGNVITNEIDILDRWRVYFHSSEMLQRDDSREAQEECGDQVFCRNLTEEEIQPPTLEEIGKARMLQTALKIKTDPYKYCT
;
A
#
# COMPACT_ATOMS: atom_id res chain seq x y z
N MET A 1 -9.06 -36.28 12.26
CA MET A 1 -10.44 -35.87 11.92
C MET A 1 -10.66 -35.81 10.40
N SER A 2 -9.68 -35.34 9.63
CA SER A 2 -9.78 -35.09 8.18
C SER A 2 -10.14 -36.30 7.30
N ASN A 3 -9.67 -37.51 7.61
CA ASN A 3 -9.93 -38.70 6.77
C ASN A 3 -11.37 -39.20 6.82
N LYS A 4 -12.06 -39.07 7.96
CA LYS A 4 -13.47 -39.51 8.09
C LYS A 4 -14.39 -38.64 7.23
N ILE A 5 -14.23 -37.32 7.33
CA ILE A 5 -14.96 -36.34 6.52
C ILE A 5 -14.63 -36.52 5.04
N ALA A 6 -13.35 -36.70 4.68
CA ALA A 6 -12.98 -36.92 3.29
C ALA A 6 -13.66 -38.17 2.69
N ALA A 7 -13.68 -39.28 3.44
CA ALA A 7 -14.30 -40.52 3.00
C ALA A 7 -15.82 -40.39 2.78
N GLU A 8 -16.51 -39.65 3.64
CA GLU A 8 -17.96 -39.38 3.55
C GLU A 8 -18.34 -38.69 2.23
N PHE A 9 -17.49 -37.78 1.74
CA PHE A 9 -17.70 -37.06 0.48
C PHE A 9 -17.00 -37.71 -0.73
N GLY A 10 -16.52 -38.96 -0.62
CA GLY A 10 -15.81 -39.64 -1.72
C GLY A 10 -14.46 -39.01 -2.10
N LEU A 11 -13.86 -38.26 -1.18
CA LEU A 11 -12.56 -37.59 -1.32
C LEU A 11 -11.45 -38.41 -0.65
N ILE A 12 -10.22 -38.21 -1.12
CA ILE A 12 -9.01 -38.80 -0.57
C ILE A 12 -8.03 -37.67 -0.24
N VAL A 13 -7.47 -37.72 0.98
CA VAL A 13 -6.36 -36.85 1.39
C VAL A 13 -5.09 -37.33 0.69
N VAL A 14 -4.60 -36.55 -0.27
CA VAL A 14 -3.41 -36.90 -1.07
C VAL A 14 -2.11 -36.36 -0.50
N SER A 15 -2.17 -35.42 0.44
CA SER A 15 -0.98 -34.85 1.08
C SER A 15 -0.23 -35.83 1.99
N THR A 16 -0.82 -36.98 2.30
CA THR A 16 -0.20 -38.07 3.08
C THR A 16 0.03 -39.33 2.25
N LYS A 17 -0.28 -39.30 0.94
CA LYS A 17 -0.20 -40.47 0.06
C LYS A 17 1.24 -40.78 -0.35
N PHE A 18 2.10 -39.77 -0.41
CA PHE A 18 3.45 -39.88 -0.93
C PHE A 18 4.47 -40.01 0.21
N GLN A 19 5.47 -40.86 0.02
CA GLN A 19 6.59 -40.95 0.95
C GLN A 19 7.57 -39.80 0.68
N HIS A 20 7.75 -38.95 1.69
CA HIS A 20 8.65 -37.80 1.62
C HIS A 20 9.56 -37.72 2.85
N LYS A 21 10.64 -36.95 2.72
CA LYS A 21 11.43 -36.50 3.87
C LYS A 21 10.58 -35.59 4.77
N GLU A 22 10.86 -35.55 6.07
CA GLU A 22 10.11 -34.72 7.04
C GLU A 22 10.02 -33.24 6.66
N ILE A 23 11.08 -32.69 6.05
CA ILE A 23 11.13 -31.32 5.54
C ILE A 23 10.06 -31.00 4.47
N HIS A 24 9.42 -32.00 3.88
CA HIS A 24 8.39 -31.86 2.85
C HIS A 24 6.98 -32.21 3.34
N LYS A 25 6.82 -32.64 4.61
CA LYS A 25 5.51 -33.02 5.18
C LYS A 25 4.85 -31.88 5.94
N GLY A 26 5.64 -31.10 6.66
CA GLY A 26 5.17 -29.99 7.48
C GLY A 26 4.59 -28.84 6.67
N THR A 27 3.40 -28.35 7.03
CA THR A 27 2.72 -27.23 6.34
C THR A 27 2.63 -25.99 7.22
N TRP A 28 2.92 -26.11 8.52
CA TRP A 28 2.85 -25.00 9.46
C TRP A 28 3.96 -25.11 10.50
N LEU A 29 4.53 -23.95 10.85
CA LEU A 29 5.56 -23.77 11.86
C LEU A 29 4.93 -23.08 13.07
N ALA A 30 5.10 -23.69 14.25
CA ALA A 30 4.58 -23.12 15.48
C ALA A 30 5.15 -21.73 15.78
N PRO A 31 4.44 -20.85 16.53
CA PRO A 31 4.92 -19.51 16.86
C PRO A 31 6.29 -19.51 17.56
N ASN A 32 6.57 -20.55 18.35
CA ASN A 32 7.86 -20.75 19.02
C ASN A 32 8.97 -21.26 18.09
N LYS A 33 8.67 -21.51 16.80
CA LYS A 33 9.57 -22.02 15.76
C LYS A 33 10.22 -23.38 16.06
N LYS A 34 9.67 -24.15 17.00
CA LYS A 34 10.21 -25.46 17.42
C LYS A 34 9.50 -26.63 16.76
N TYR A 35 8.19 -26.50 16.56
CA TYR A 35 7.35 -27.60 16.08
C TYR A 35 6.86 -27.32 14.67
N VAL A 36 6.86 -28.36 13.85
CA VAL A 36 6.35 -28.32 12.49
C VAL A 36 5.23 -29.35 12.39
N ASN A 37 4.03 -28.88 12.05
CA ASN A 37 2.85 -29.72 11.92
C ASN A 37 2.32 -29.69 10.48
N GLN A 38 1.56 -30.72 10.10
CA GLN A 38 0.76 -30.73 8.89
C GLN A 38 -0.68 -30.39 9.28
N ILE A 39 -1.15 -29.19 8.90
CA ILE A 39 -2.52 -28.72 9.14
C ILE A 39 -3.24 -28.35 7.85
N ASP A 40 -2.50 -28.22 6.75
CA ASP A 40 -3.03 -27.96 5.42
C ASP A 40 -3.03 -29.25 4.61
N HIS A 41 -4.19 -29.62 4.06
CA HIS A 41 -4.36 -30.87 3.33
C HIS A 41 -4.92 -30.62 1.94
N VAL A 42 -4.41 -31.37 0.97
CA VAL A 42 -4.95 -31.41 -0.39
C VAL A 42 -5.86 -32.62 -0.49
N LEU A 43 -7.13 -32.38 -0.85
CA LEU A 43 -8.13 -33.41 -1.08
C LEU A 43 -8.45 -33.51 -2.57
N ILE A 44 -8.69 -34.73 -3.04
CA ILE A 44 -9.14 -34.97 -4.41
C ILE A 44 -10.18 -36.10 -4.44
N GLN A 45 -11.12 -36.02 -5.38
CA GLN A 45 -12.02 -37.13 -5.65
C GLN A 45 -11.23 -38.41 -6.00
N LYS A 46 -11.69 -39.54 -5.48
CA LYS A 46 -11.06 -40.86 -5.66
C LYS A 46 -10.75 -41.20 -7.12
N GLN A 47 -11.64 -40.82 -8.05
CA GLN A 47 -11.48 -41.05 -9.48
C GLN A 47 -10.29 -40.31 -10.12
N HIS A 48 -9.81 -39.23 -9.51
CA HIS A 48 -8.71 -38.42 -10.04
C HIS A 48 -7.40 -38.64 -9.31
N THR A 49 -7.36 -39.49 -8.28
CA THR A 49 -6.17 -39.78 -7.48
C THR A 49 -4.98 -40.31 -8.31
N LYS A 50 -5.24 -40.95 -9.46
CA LYS A 50 -4.20 -41.41 -10.40
C LYS A 50 -3.54 -40.27 -11.19
N LYS A 51 -4.17 -39.09 -11.25
CA LYS A 51 -3.64 -37.90 -11.93
C LYS A 51 -2.69 -37.11 -11.03
N VAL A 52 -2.64 -37.38 -9.74
CA VAL A 52 -1.74 -36.67 -8.81
C VAL A 52 -0.34 -37.27 -8.92
N ILE A 53 0.63 -36.45 -9.32
CA ILE A 53 2.05 -36.82 -9.44
C ILE A 53 2.73 -36.69 -8.07
N ASP A 54 2.53 -35.57 -7.38
CA ASP A 54 3.23 -35.26 -6.14
C ASP A 54 2.44 -34.25 -5.30
N VAL A 55 2.54 -34.32 -3.97
CA VAL A 55 2.00 -33.30 -3.05
C VAL A 55 2.97 -33.12 -1.90
N ARG A 56 3.63 -31.95 -1.85
CA ARG A 56 4.67 -31.66 -0.86
C ARG A 56 4.68 -30.22 -0.40
N SER A 57 5.19 -29.99 0.81
CA SER A 57 5.47 -28.67 1.33
C SER A 57 6.81 -28.14 0.84
N TYR A 58 6.86 -26.84 0.58
CA TYR A 58 8.01 -26.12 0.10
C TYR A 58 8.46 -25.06 1.12
N GLN A 59 9.32 -25.49 2.06
CA GLN A 59 9.78 -24.66 3.17
C GLN A 59 10.67 -23.48 2.73
N GLY A 60 11.31 -23.57 1.56
CA GLY A 60 12.13 -22.51 0.98
C GLY A 60 11.36 -21.34 0.35
N ALA A 61 10.03 -21.45 0.20
CA ALA A 61 9.20 -20.31 -0.24
C ALA A 61 9.21 -19.21 0.83
N ASP A 62 9.44 -17.97 0.43
CA ASP A 62 9.52 -16.84 1.36
C ASP A 62 8.24 -15.99 1.38
N ALA A 63 7.21 -16.48 2.08
CA ALA A 63 5.90 -15.82 2.18
C ALA A 63 5.71 -14.93 3.42
N ASP A 64 6.69 -14.86 4.33
CA ASP A 64 6.57 -14.22 5.65
C ASP A 64 5.44 -14.77 6.55
N THR A 65 4.98 -15.99 6.29
CA THR A 65 3.92 -16.69 7.03
C THR A 65 4.50 -17.79 7.93
N ASP A 66 3.72 -18.18 8.93
CA ASP A 66 3.91 -19.41 9.72
C ASP A 66 3.51 -20.67 8.92
N HIS A 67 2.70 -20.54 7.88
CA HIS A 67 2.44 -21.59 6.89
C HIS A 67 3.56 -21.73 5.85
N PHE A 68 3.83 -22.96 5.44
CA PHE A 68 4.64 -23.33 4.28
C PHE A 68 3.77 -23.51 3.04
N LEU A 69 4.33 -23.20 1.87
CA LEU A 69 3.64 -23.38 0.61
C LEU A 69 3.46 -24.87 0.32
N VAL A 70 2.22 -25.34 0.17
CA VAL A 70 1.92 -26.71 -0.28
C VAL A 70 1.76 -26.71 -1.79
N ILE A 71 2.53 -27.56 -2.46
CA ILE A 71 2.53 -27.69 -3.93
C ILE A 71 1.98 -29.07 -4.27
N ALA A 72 0.93 -29.08 -5.09
CA ALA A 72 0.37 -30.29 -5.66
C ALA A 72 0.61 -30.31 -7.18
N THR A 73 1.27 -31.35 -7.67
CA THR A 73 1.61 -31.55 -9.08
C THR A 73 0.65 -32.58 -9.67
N PHE A 74 0.02 -32.26 -10.80
CA PHE A 74 -0.94 -33.13 -11.46
C PHE A 74 -0.56 -33.40 -12.92
N LYS A 75 -0.77 -34.64 -13.37
CA LYS A 75 -0.73 -35.03 -14.77
C LYS A 75 -2.07 -34.69 -15.43
N GLN A 76 -2.08 -33.68 -16.27
CA GLN A 76 -3.22 -33.39 -17.14
C GLN A 76 -2.94 -33.91 -18.54
N SER A 77 -3.66 -34.94 -18.97
CA SER A 77 -3.70 -35.31 -20.39
C SER A 77 -4.62 -34.32 -21.10
N GLN A 78 -4.03 -33.49 -21.94
CA GLN A 78 -4.73 -32.53 -22.79
C GLN A 78 -4.69 -33.11 -24.21
N ASN A 79 -5.85 -33.54 -24.75
CA ASN A 79 -6.00 -33.74 -26.20
C ASN A 79 -6.11 -32.38 -26.89
N LYS A 80 -5.07 -31.54 -26.74
CA LYS A 80 -4.99 -30.29 -27.49
C LYS A 80 -4.56 -30.66 -28.90
N LYS A 81 -5.47 -30.57 -29.87
CA LYS A 81 -5.08 -30.21 -31.23
C LYS A 81 -4.30 -28.91 -31.07
N ARG A 82 -2.98 -28.97 -31.21
CA ARG A 82 -2.15 -27.76 -31.25
C ARG A 82 -2.65 -26.96 -32.44
N LYS A 83 -3.53 -25.97 -32.22
CA LYS A 83 -3.63 -24.88 -33.17
C LYS A 83 -2.23 -24.27 -33.17
N GLY A 84 -1.61 -24.27 -34.35
CA GLY A 84 -0.22 -23.88 -34.56
C GLY A 84 0.11 -22.55 -33.90
N ASP A 85 1.39 -22.38 -33.57
CA ASP A 85 2.03 -21.23 -32.93
C ASP A 85 1.12 -20.30 -32.14
N THR A 86 1.39 -20.22 -30.83
CA THR A 86 0.94 -19.12 -29.99
C THR A 86 1.31 -17.79 -30.66
N ARG A 87 0.41 -17.28 -31.52
CA ARG A 87 0.34 -15.87 -31.85
C ARG A 87 0.22 -15.20 -30.49
N GLU A 88 1.21 -14.42 -30.11
CA GLU A 88 1.08 -13.49 -29.01
C GLU A 88 -0.12 -12.63 -29.34
N TYR A 89 -1.29 -12.99 -28.81
CA TYR A 89 -2.48 -12.16 -28.87
C TYR A 89 -2.17 -10.94 -28.01
N HIS A 90 -1.50 -9.97 -28.60
CA HIS A 90 -1.38 -8.63 -28.07
C HIS A 90 -2.80 -8.09 -27.98
N GLN A 91 -3.36 -8.11 -26.78
CA GLN A 91 -4.75 -7.72 -26.59
C GLN A 91 -4.86 -6.22 -26.86
N ILE A 92 -5.35 -5.87 -28.05
CA ILE A 92 -5.60 -4.49 -28.47
C ILE A 92 -6.67 -3.91 -27.55
N LYS A 93 -6.43 -2.71 -27.00
CA LYS A 93 -7.41 -2.05 -26.13
C LYS A 93 -8.46 -1.32 -26.96
N LEU A 94 -9.50 -2.04 -27.39
CA LEU A 94 -10.59 -1.47 -28.20
C LEU A 94 -11.30 -0.28 -27.53
N ASN A 95 -11.29 -0.19 -26.20
CA ASN A 95 -11.89 0.96 -25.49
C ASN A 95 -11.21 2.30 -25.82
N GLU A 96 -9.93 2.29 -26.22
CA GLU A 96 -9.19 3.51 -26.56
C GLU A 96 -9.68 4.12 -27.90
N LEU A 97 -10.44 3.37 -28.72
CA LEU A 97 -11.11 3.90 -29.92
C LEU A 97 -12.24 4.89 -29.60
N GLN A 98 -12.64 5.03 -28.33
CA GLN A 98 -13.54 6.10 -27.90
C GLN A 98 -12.87 7.48 -27.96
N GLU A 99 -11.53 7.54 -27.94
CA GLU A 99 -10.81 8.79 -28.12
C GLU A 99 -10.84 9.22 -29.59
N PRO A 100 -11.34 10.44 -29.90
CA PRO A 100 -11.55 10.87 -31.28
C PRO A 100 -10.25 10.89 -32.10
N GLN A 101 -9.11 11.17 -31.46
CA GLN A 101 -7.80 11.20 -32.11
C GLN A 101 -7.29 9.80 -32.52
N ILE A 102 -7.58 8.78 -31.73
CA ILE A 102 -7.17 7.39 -32.02
C ILE A 102 -8.08 6.82 -33.11
N LYS A 103 -9.38 7.11 -33.02
CA LYS A 103 -10.36 6.76 -34.05
C LYS A 103 -9.98 7.30 -35.42
N GLU A 104 -9.69 8.60 -35.53
CA GLU A 104 -9.32 9.23 -36.80
C GLU A 104 -8.03 8.64 -37.41
N LYS A 105 -7.05 8.30 -36.56
CA LYS A 105 -5.81 7.63 -37.01
C LYS A 105 -6.07 6.22 -37.51
N TYR A 106 -6.93 5.46 -36.83
CA TYR A 106 -7.30 4.11 -37.24
C TYR A 106 -8.02 4.11 -38.59
N GLU A 107 -9.02 4.99 -38.76
CA GLU A 107 -9.77 5.12 -40.02
C GLU A 107 -8.85 5.43 -41.21
N LYS A 108 -7.94 6.41 -41.06
CA LYS A 108 -6.96 6.75 -42.10
C LYS A 108 -6.01 5.62 -42.45
N GLU A 109 -5.57 4.83 -41.46
CA GLU A 109 -4.65 3.71 -41.72
C GLU A 109 -5.38 2.53 -42.39
N VAL A 110 -6.64 2.27 -42.04
CA VAL A 110 -7.47 1.25 -42.72
C VAL A 110 -7.68 1.63 -44.19
N GLU A 111 -8.08 2.88 -44.47
CA GLU A 111 -8.28 3.36 -45.84
C GLU A 111 -7.00 3.25 -46.68
N LYS A 112 -5.85 3.59 -46.09
CA LYS A 112 -4.54 3.49 -46.74
C LYS A 112 -4.17 2.06 -47.11
N ILE A 113 -4.37 1.09 -46.22
CA ILE A 113 -4.02 -0.32 -46.48
C ILE A 113 -4.98 -0.92 -47.53
N LEU A 114 -6.28 -0.62 -47.43
CA LEU A 114 -7.27 -1.09 -48.39
C LEU A 114 -7.05 -0.50 -49.80
N ALA A 115 -6.58 0.74 -49.91
CA ALA A 115 -6.27 1.37 -51.19
C ALA A 115 -5.10 0.71 -51.95
N GLN A 116 -4.26 -0.07 -51.27
CA GLN A 116 -3.07 -0.73 -51.85
C GLN A 116 -3.32 -2.19 -52.24
N THR A 117 -4.55 -2.70 -52.06
CA THR A 117 -4.84 -4.13 -52.20
C THR A 117 -5.56 -4.44 -53.50
N GLU A 118 -5.03 -5.41 -54.26
CA GLU A 118 -5.65 -5.90 -55.51
C GLU A 118 -6.76 -6.93 -55.27
N GLN A 119 -7.79 -6.87 -56.11
CA GLN A 119 -9.06 -7.57 -55.92
C GLN A 119 -9.08 -8.89 -56.71
N GLU A 120 -8.87 -10.03 -56.03
CA GLU A 120 -9.17 -11.34 -56.62
C GLU A 120 -9.92 -12.25 -55.63
N ASN A 121 -11.05 -12.78 -56.09
CA ASN A 121 -11.97 -13.70 -55.40
C ASN A 121 -12.56 -13.20 -54.05
N ILE A 122 -13.84 -13.50 -53.81
CA ILE A 122 -14.61 -13.08 -52.63
C ILE A 122 -13.94 -13.53 -51.32
N HIS A 123 -13.42 -14.76 -51.30
CA HIS A 123 -12.80 -15.30 -50.08
C HIS A 123 -11.49 -14.57 -49.73
N SER A 124 -10.64 -14.28 -50.70
CA SER A 124 -9.41 -13.53 -50.48
C SER A 124 -9.70 -12.08 -50.13
N ARG A 125 -10.73 -11.47 -50.73
CA ARG A 125 -11.19 -10.12 -50.38
C ARG A 125 -11.60 -10.01 -48.92
N TRP A 126 -12.34 -10.99 -48.39
CA TRP A 126 -12.71 -10.98 -46.97
C TRP A 126 -11.49 -11.05 -46.07
N LYS A 127 -10.54 -11.92 -46.41
CA LYS A 127 -9.29 -12.08 -45.66
C LYS A 127 -8.42 -10.81 -45.70
N GLN A 128 -8.35 -10.14 -46.85
CA GLN A 128 -7.65 -8.86 -47.00
C GLN A 128 -8.26 -7.76 -46.12
N ILE A 129 -9.59 -7.71 -46.00
CA ILE A 129 -10.26 -6.76 -45.11
C ILE A 129 -9.93 -7.09 -43.65
N GLU A 130 -10.01 -8.37 -43.26
CA GLU A 130 -9.66 -8.82 -41.92
C GLU A 130 -8.19 -8.48 -41.56
N ASP A 131 -7.27 -8.76 -42.48
CA ASP A 131 -5.85 -8.49 -42.32
C ASP A 131 -5.59 -6.97 -42.25
N ALA A 132 -6.22 -6.17 -43.11
CA ALA A 132 -6.09 -4.71 -43.11
C ALA A 132 -6.64 -4.08 -41.81
N MET A 133 -7.80 -4.54 -41.34
CA MET A 133 -8.39 -4.08 -40.08
C MET A 133 -7.50 -4.45 -38.88
N THR A 134 -6.90 -5.64 -38.90
CA THR A 134 -6.01 -6.13 -37.83
C THR A 134 -4.69 -5.36 -37.84
N GLU A 135 -4.07 -5.17 -39.02
CA GLU A 135 -2.82 -4.45 -39.18
C GLU A 135 -2.96 -2.97 -38.79
N ALA A 136 -4.03 -2.31 -39.24
CA ALA A 136 -4.31 -0.94 -38.84
C ALA A 136 -4.52 -0.83 -37.32
N ALA A 137 -5.17 -1.83 -36.71
CA ALA A 137 -5.44 -1.85 -35.28
C ALA A 137 -4.13 -2.01 -34.48
N GLU A 138 -3.22 -2.88 -34.92
CA GLU A 138 -1.91 -3.07 -34.30
C GLU A 138 -1.02 -1.83 -34.41
N LYS A 139 -1.09 -1.08 -35.52
CA LYS A 139 -0.30 0.14 -35.73
C LYS A 139 -0.80 1.35 -34.96
N THR A 140 -2.12 1.50 -34.82
CA THR A 140 -2.72 2.76 -34.35
C THR A 140 -3.26 2.67 -32.93
N ILE A 141 -3.75 1.50 -32.50
CA ILE A 141 -4.36 1.32 -31.19
C ILE A 141 -3.29 0.87 -30.19
N PRO A 142 -3.17 1.53 -29.02
CA PRO A 142 -2.21 1.13 -28.01
C PRO A 142 -2.41 -0.31 -27.57
N GLN A 143 -1.36 -1.12 -27.72
CA GLN A 143 -1.35 -2.47 -27.20
C GLN A 143 -1.41 -2.48 -25.67
N ARG A 144 -2.04 -3.51 -25.10
CA ARG A 144 -1.98 -3.75 -23.66
C ARG A 144 -0.53 -4.05 -23.27
N LYS A 145 0.16 -3.05 -22.72
CA LYS A 145 1.46 -3.25 -22.06
C LYS A 145 1.31 -4.38 -21.04
N GLU A 146 2.27 -5.31 -21.03
CA GLU A 146 2.38 -6.33 -19.99
C GLU A 146 2.19 -5.70 -18.62
N ASN A 147 1.50 -6.43 -17.74
CA ASN A 147 1.09 -6.00 -16.40
C ASN A 147 2.12 -5.04 -15.79
N GLN A 148 1.73 -3.77 -15.67
CA GLN A 148 2.59 -2.74 -15.11
C GLN A 148 3.18 -3.26 -13.79
N LYS A 149 4.51 -3.25 -13.71
CA LYS A 149 5.23 -3.51 -12.45
C LYS A 149 4.54 -2.70 -11.36
N VAL A 150 4.20 -3.38 -10.27
CA VAL A 150 3.56 -2.78 -9.10
C VAL A 150 4.31 -1.50 -8.73
N GLU A 151 3.70 -0.34 -8.94
CA GLU A 151 4.38 0.96 -8.96
C GLU A 151 5.05 1.32 -7.61
N TRP A 152 4.61 0.72 -6.50
CA TRP A 152 5.23 0.92 -5.18
C TRP A 152 6.39 -0.03 -4.90
N PHE A 153 6.55 -1.11 -5.68
CA PHE A 153 7.53 -2.16 -5.50
C PHE A 153 8.69 -1.96 -6.48
N ASP A 154 9.73 -1.32 -5.98
CA ASP A 154 10.91 -0.93 -6.74
C ASP A 154 12.08 -1.91 -6.55
N GLU A 155 13.22 -1.55 -7.13
CA GLU A 155 14.41 -2.41 -7.14
C GLU A 155 14.99 -2.63 -5.75
N GLU A 156 14.99 -1.60 -4.89
CA GLU A 156 15.40 -1.74 -3.49
C GLU A 156 14.53 -2.76 -2.75
N CYS A 157 13.21 -2.75 -2.97
CA CYS A 157 12.34 -3.79 -2.44
C CYS A 157 12.68 -5.19 -2.96
N ARG A 158 13.07 -5.33 -4.24
CA ARG A 158 13.49 -6.61 -4.82
C ARG A 158 14.76 -7.15 -4.17
N ILE A 159 15.78 -6.31 -4.07
CA ILE A 159 17.07 -6.68 -3.46
C ILE A 159 16.85 -7.16 -2.02
N GLU A 160 16.11 -6.40 -1.23
CA GLU A 160 15.81 -6.75 0.17
C GLU A 160 15.01 -8.05 0.29
N MET A 161 14.08 -8.32 -0.64
CA MET A 161 13.35 -9.60 -0.69
C MET A 161 14.26 -10.78 -1.02
N ILE A 162 15.23 -10.60 -1.91
CA ILE A 162 16.22 -11.62 -2.26
C ILE A 162 17.11 -11.92 -1.06
N GLU A 163 17.66 -10.89 -0.41
CA GLU A 163 18.49 -11.04 0.78
C GLU A 163 17.74 -11.72 1.93
N ARG A 164 16.44 -11.41 2.10
CA ARG A 164 15.57 -12.06 3.09
C ARG A 164 15.41 -13.55 2.79
N ARG A 165 15.18 -13.89 1.53
CA ARG A 165 15.07 -15.28 1.07
C ARG A 165 16.38 -16.03 1.31
N GLU A 166 17.52 -15.45 0.97
CA GLU A 166 18.84 -16.06 1.19
C GLU A 166 19.14 -16.27 2.68
N SER A 167 18.86 -15.28 3.51
CA SER A 167 19.02 -15.37 4.97
C SER A 167 18.09 -16.44 5.56
N LYS A 168 16.86 -16.58 5.05
CA LYS A 168 15.95 -17.67 5.42
C LYS A 168 16.53 -19.04 5.07
N LEU A 169 17.07 -19.20 3.86
CA LEU A 169 17.67 -20.46 3.41
C LEU A 169 18.89 -20.84 4.27
N LYS A 170 19.77 -19.87 4.59
CA LYS A 170 20.91 -20.10 5.49
C LYS A 170 20.46 -20.53 6.88
N MET A 171 19.48 -19.83 7.46
CA MET A 171 18.89 -20.18 8.76
C MET A 171 18.34 -21.62 8.77
N LEU A 172 17.66 -22.04 7.70
CA LEU A 172 17.11 -23.40 7.58
C LEU A 172 18.19 -24.48 7.45
N GLN A 173 19.34 -24.15 6.86
CA GLN A 173 20.45 -25.10 6.65
C GLN A 173 21.32 -25.28 7.90
N THR A 174 21.70 -24.19 8.57
CA THR A 174 22.69 -24.22 9.64
C THR A 174 22.07 -24.33 11.03
N ASN A 175 20.83 -23.90 11.19
CA ASN A 175 20.10 -23.78 12.46
C ASN A 175 20.85 -23.00 13.58
N LYS A 176 21.89 -22.23 13.23
CA LYS A 176 22.69 -21.43 14.16
C LYS A 176 21.90 -20.25 14.69
N LEU A 177 22.18 -19.84 15.94
CA LEU A 177 21.51 -18.69 16.57
C LEU A 177 21.81 -17.38 15.81
N GLU A 178 23.02 -17.23 15.30
CA GLU A 178 23.45 -16.06 14.53
C GLU A 178 22.65 -15.93 13.22
N ASP A 179 22.49 -17.01 12.46
CA ASP A 179 21.70 -17.02 11.23
C ASP A 179 20.21 -16.74 11.50
N LYS A 180 19.67 -17.20 12.65
CA LYS A 180 18.31 -16.85 13.10
C LYS A 180 18.17 -15.35 13.37
N ARG A 181 19.14 -14.74 14.08
CA ARG A 181 19.16 -13.30 14.35
C ARG A 181 19.26 -12.49 13.06
N LYS A 182 20.16 -12.88 12.15
CA LYS A 182 20.32 -12.26 10.83
C LYS A 182 19.05 -12.30 10.00
N PHE A 183 18.38 -13.46 9.94
CA PHE A 183 17.09 -13.57 9.27
C PHE A 183 16.02 -12.67 9.91
N GLU A 184 15.94 -12.61 11.24
CA GLU A 184 14.96 -11.77 11.93
C GLU A 184 15.19 -10.27 11.69
N GLU A 185 16.44 -9.84 11.66
CA GLU A 185 16.82 -8.47 11.31
C GLU A 185 16.41 -8.14 9.87
N GLN A 186 16.83 -8.97 8.92
CA GLN A 186 16.49 -8.79 7.51
C GLN A 186 14.98 -8.79 7.30
N ARG A 187 14.25 -9.71 7.95
CA ARG A 187 12.78 -9.77 7.94
C ARG A 187 12.15 -8.44 8.40
N ARG A 188 12.64 -7.87 9.52
CA ARG A 188 12.14 -6.58 10.04
C ARG A 188 12.46 -5.44 9.08
N LYS A 189 13.68 -5.39 8.53
CA LYS A 189 14.15 -4.40 7.56
C LYS A 189 13.28 -4.40 6.31
N THR A 190 13.16 -5.55 5.62
CA THR A 190 12.34 -5.70 4.42
C THR A 190 10.87 -5.37 4.68
N LYS A 191 10.31 -5.83 5.81
CA LYS A 191 8.91 -5.53 6.18
C LYS A 191 8.68 -4.04 6.40
N LYS A 192 9.60 -3.34 7.07
CA LYS A 192 9.53 -1.89 7.29
C LYS A 192 9.62 -1.13 5.96
N LEU A 193 10.55 -1.51 5.09
CA LEU A 193 10.74 -0.88 3.78
C LEU A 193 9.48 -1.00 2.91
N CYS A 194 9.01 -2.22 2.66
CA CYS A 194 7.85 -2.49 1.82
C CYS A 194 6.59 -1.80 2.35
N ARG A 195 6.35 -1.84 3.68
CA ARG A 195 5.20 -1.14 4.29
C ARG A 195 5.30 0.38 4.12
N THR A 196 6.49 0.95 4.27
CA THR A 196 6.72 2.38 4.10
C THR A 196 6.45 2.83 2.67
N LYS A 197 6.98 2.12 1.66
CA LYS A 197 6.75 2.45 0.26
C LYS A 197 5.29 2.30 -0.14
N LYS A 198 4.64 1.20 0.27
CA LYS A 198 3.20 0.98 0.06
C LYS A 198 2.35 2.10 0.68
N ARG A 199 2.65 2.52 1.92
CA ARG A 199 1.95 3.64 2.59
C ARG A 199 2.18 4.96 1.87
N LYS A 200 3.42 5.31 1.52
CA LYS A 200 3.75 6.53 0.77
C LYS A 200 2.97 6.61 -0.55
N LYS A 201 2.92 5.51 -1.31
CA LYS A 201 2.13 5.45 -2.55
C LYS A 201 0.64 5.64 -2.29
N LEU A 202 0.08 4.94 -1.29
CA LEU A 202 -1.33 5.09 -0.92
C LEU A 202 -1.68 6.54 -0.57
N CYS A 203 -0.84 7.21 0.24
CA CYS A 203 -1.03 8.62 0.59
C CYS A 203 -0.97 9.53 -0.64
N ARG A 204 0.00 9.32 -1.55
CA ARG A 204 0.09 10.07 -2.81
C ARG A 204 -1.15 9.88 -3.67
N THR A 205 -1.64 8.66 -3.83
CA THR A 205 -2.85 8.35 -4.61
C THR A 205 -4.09 8.99 -3.99
N LYS A 206 -4.27 8.88 -2.67
CA LYS A 206 -5.39 9.53 -1.97
C LYS A 206 -5.34 11.06 -2.10
N LYS A 207 -4.16 11.66 -1.98
CA LYS A 207 -3.96 13.11 -2.17
C LYS A 207 -4.30 13.54 -3.61
N ARG A 208 -3.86 12.79 -4.63
CA ARG A 208 -4.21 13.07 -6.03
C ARG A 208 -5.71 13.00 -6.26
N LYS A 209 -6.37 11.92 -5.80
CA LYS A 209 -7.82 11.77 -5.92
C LYS A 209 -8.59 12.89 -5.22
N TYR A 210 -8.13 13.33 -4.05
CA TYR A 210 -8.71 14.48 -3.36
C TYR A 210 -8.58 15.76 -4.20
N ILE A 211 -7.40 16.03 -4.76
CA ILE A 211 -7.16 17.20 -5.62
C ILE A 211 -7.99 17.12 -6.90
N GLU A 212 -8.03 15.97 -7.58
CA GLU A 212 -8.84 15.75 -8.78
C GLU A 212 -10.34 15.98 -8.51
N ASN A 213 -10.86 15.44 -7.40
CA ASN A 213 -12.25 15.67 -7.02
C ASN A 213 -12.53 17.15 -6.76
N ARG A 214 -11.59 17.87 -6.12
CA ARG A 214 -11.72 19.33 -5.93
C ARG A 214 -11.70 20.09 -7.25
N ILE A 215 -10.82 19.73 -8.18
CA ILE A 215 -10.77 20.35 -9.51
C ILE A 215 -12.09 20.13 -10.25
N LYS A 216 -12.62 18.90 -10.24
CA LYS A 216 -13.93 18.59 -10.83
C LYS A 216 -15.06 19.40 -10.21
N GLN A 217 -15.05 19.58 -8.89
CA GLN A 217 -16.03 20.45 -8.22
C GLN A 217 -15.90 21.91 -8.66
N ILE A 218 -14.68 22.42 -8.82
CA ILE A 218 -14.43 23.78 -9.33
C ILE A 218 -14.97 23.92 -10.77
N GLU A 219 -14.69 22.94 -11.64
CA GLU A 219 -15.18 22.91 -13.02
C GLU A 219 -16.72 22.86 -13.09
N GLN A 220 -17.34 22.02 -12.27
CA GLN A 220 -18.81 21.93 -12.17
C GLN A 220 -19.43 23.24 -11.66
N ASN A 221 -18.85 23.86 -10.64
CA ASN A 221 -19.32 25.15 -10.14
C ASN A 221 -19.23 26.24 -11.22
N PHE A 222 -18.18 26.20 -12.06
CA PHE A 222 -18.04 27.10 -13.19
C PHE A 222 -19.11 26.85 -14.27
N GLN A 223 -19.28 25.59 -14.69
CA GLN A 223 -20.29 25.18 -15.68
C GLN A 223 -21.72 25.53 -15.24
N ASN A 224 -22.03 25.32 -13.96
CA ASN A 224 -23.33 25.61 -13.37
C ASN A 224 -23.52 27.09 -13.00
N LYS A 225 -22.58 27.98 -13.36
CA LYS A 225 -22.59 29.42 -13.06
C LYS A 225 -22.70 29.78 -11.57
N VAL A 226 -22.28 28.89 -10.67
CA VAL A 226 -22.22 29.14 -9.22
C VAL A 226 -20.91 29.87 -8.89
N LEU A 227 -20.80 31.12 -9.34
CA LEU A 227 -19.57 31.91 -9.31
C LEU A 227 -19.01 32.13 -7.90
N LYS A 228 -19.88 32.31 -6.89
CA LYS A 228 -19.46 32.49 -5.49
C LYS A 228 -18.63 31.30 -4.99
N ASN A 229 -19.11 30.08 -5.22
CA ASN A 229 -18.42 28.86 -4.79
C ASN A 229 -17.14 28.62 -5.60
N PHE A 230 -17.16 28.93 -6.90
CA PHE A 230 -15.98 28.88 -7.76
C PHE A 230 -14.85 29.79 -7.23
N TYR A 231 -15.11 31.08 -7.05
CA TYR A 231 -14.08 32.03 -6.58
C TYR A 231 -13.60 31.73 -5.16
N GLN A 232 -14.47 31.24 -4.28
CA GLN A 232 -14.07 30.80 -2.93
C GLN A 232 -13.08 29.62 -2.98
N GLU A 233 -13.35 28.58 -3.78
CA GLU A 233 -12.44 27.44 -3.90
C GLU A 233 -11.13 27.80 -4.60
N VAL A 234 -11.16 28.69 -5.60
CA VAL A 234 -9.95 29.22 -6.24
C VAL A 234 -9.10 30.02 -5.25
N LYS A 235 -9.72 30.87 -4.41
CA LYS A 235 -9.01 31.66 -3.38
C LYS A 235 -8.32 30.76 -2.34
N LYS A 236 -8.95 29.65 -1.93
CA LYS A 236 -8.34 28.65 -1.04
C LYS A 236 -7.12 27.94 -1.65
N ASN A 237 -7.01 27.89 -2.98
CA ASN A 237 -5.85 27.30 -3.66
C ASN A 237 -4.71 28.30 -3.87
N LYS A 238 -5.00 29.60 -3.93
CA LYS A 238 -4.00 30.68 -4.08
C LYS A 238 -3.38 31.14 -2.75
N THR A 239 -3.93 30.72 -1.61
CA THR A 239 -3.39 31.10 -0.31
C THR A 239 -2.09 30.33 -0.10
N GLU A 240 -0.97 30.97 -0.46
CA GLU A 240 0.35 30.54 -0.05
C GLU A 240 0.36 30.42 1.48
N VAL A 241 0.77 29.25 1.98
CA VAL A 241 0.95 29.04 3.41
C VAL A 241 2.08 29.96 3.85
N ARG A 242 1.73 31.12 4.41
CA ARG A 242 2.70 32.01 5.04
C ARG A 242 3.15 31.33 6.33
N HIS A 243 4.35 30.76 6.31
CA HIS A 243 5.00 30.35 7.53
C HIS A 243 5.33 31.62 8.33
N SER A 244 4.62 31.86 9.43
CA SER A 244 4.97 32.93 10.35
C SER A 244 6.34 32.58 10.95
N THR A 245 7.33 33.43 10.69
CA THR A 245 8.62 33.38 11.38
C THR A 245 8.37 33.81 12.82
N PRO A 246 8.60 32.94 13.83
CA PRO A 246 8.46 33.35 15.21
C PRO A 246 9.45 34.48 15.50
N PHE A 247 8.99 35.55 16.13
CA PHE A 247 9.84 36.62 16.62
C PHE A 247 9.44 36.97 18.06
N ILE A 248 10.41 37.37 18.87
CA ILE A 248 10.19 37.81 20.25
C ILE A 248 10.94 39.12 20.47
N LYS A 249 10.42 40.01 21.31
CA LYS A 249 11.14 41.24 21.68
C LYS A 249 12.06 40.98 22.86
N ASP A 250 13.25 41.57 22.83
CA ASP A 250 14.14 41.64 23.99
C ASP A 250 13.62 42.65 25.04
N ARG A 251 14.39 42.89 26.10
CA ARG A 251 14.02 43.82 27.18
C ARG A 251 14.05 45.28 26.74
N GLU A 252 14.89 45.61 25.75
CA GLU A 252 15.01 46.96 25.18
C GLU A 252 14.00 47.23 24.05
N GLY A 253 13.22 46.21 23.66
CA GLY A 253 12.18 46.29 22.63
C GLY A 253 12.63 45.91 21.23
N ASN A 254 13.86 45.43 21.03
CA ASN A 254 14.35 44.99 19.72
C ASN A 254 13.81 43.61 19.37
N VAL A 255 13.60 43.38 18.07
CA VAL A 255 12.99 42.14 17.56
C VAL A 255 14.06 41.07 17.31
N ILE A 256 13.98 39.97 18.04
CA ILE A 256 14.78 38.76 17.86
C ILE A 256 14.03 37.81 16.92
N THR A 257 14.66 37.43 15.81
CA THR A 257 14.09 36.54 14.78
C THR A 257 14.82 35.20 14.65
N ASN A 258 15.98 35.05 15.30
CA ASN A 258 16.78 33.84 15.28
C ASN A 258 16.26 32.82 16.32
N GLU A 259 16.12 31.55 15.93
CA GLU A 259 15.47 30.51 16.71
C GLU A 259 16.21 30.19 18.02
N ILE A 260 17.55 30.22 18.01
CA ILE A 260 18.38 29.99 19.19
C ILE A 260 18.19 31.12 20.21
N ASP A 261 18.20 32.35 19.73
CA ASP A 261 18.09 33.56 20.56
C ASP A 261 16.68 33.71 21.14
N ILE A 262 15.65 33.26 20.41
CA ILE A 262 14.27 33.17 20.91
C ILE A 262 14.17 32.18 22.07
N LEU A 263 14.79 31.00 21.96
CA LEU A 263 14.76 29.98 23.02
C LEU A 263 15.53 30.45 24.26
N ASP A 264 16.65 31.15 24.09
CA ASP A 264 17.39 31.72 25.21
C ASP A 264 16.64 32.89 25.85
N ARG A 265 15.94 33.74 25.08
CA ARG A 265 15.05 34.78 25.64
C ARG A 265 13.92 34.17 26.47
N TRP A 266 13.31 33.08 26.00
CA TRP A 266 12.31 32.34 26.78
C TRP A 266 12.91 31.73 28.05
N ARG A 267 14.10 31.16 27.97
CA ARG A 267 14.81 30.64 29.15
C ARG A 267 15.01 31.74 30.19
N VAL A 268 15.50 32.91 29.76
CA VAL A 268 15.69 34.07 30.64
C VAL A 268 14.36 34.57 31.19
N TYR A 269 13.32 34.71 30.37
CA TYR A 269 11.99 35.15 30.79
C TYR A 269 11.37 34.28 31.88
N PHE A 270 11.56 32.95 31.81
CA PHE A 270 11.00 32.01 32.80
C PHE A 270 11.91 31.76 34.02
N HIS A 271 13.22 32.00 33.92
CA HIS A 271 14.16 31.78 35.04
C HIS A 271 14.48 33.04 35.82
N SER A 272 14.55 34.20 35.16
CA SER A 272 14.54 35.47 35.86
C SER A 272 13.09 35.75 36.24
N SER A 273 12.83 36.03 37.51
CA SER A 273 11.50 36.24 38.09
C SER A 273 10.77 37.49 37.55
N GLU A 274 10.85 37.77 36.24
CA GLU A 274 10.16 38.83 35.50
C GLU A 274 8.64 38.68 35.55
N MET A 275 8.15 37.48 35.85
CA MET A 275 6.73 37.21 36.14
C MET A 275 6.23 37.90 37.42
N LEU A 276 7.11 38.16 38.40
CA LEU A 276 6.74 38.67 39.73
C LEU A 276 6.92 40.19 39.90
N GLN A 277 7.45 40.89 38.88
CA GLN A 277 7.66 42.34 38.90
C GLN A 277 6.81 43.06 37.85
N ARG A 278 5.55 42.66 37.69
CA ARG A 278 4.55 43.57 37.11
C ARG A 278 3.85 44.28 38.25
N ASP A 279 4.29 45.50 38.54
CA ASP A 279 3.49 46.46 39.30
C ASP A 279 2.17 46.69 38.56
N ASP A 280 1.05 46.49 39.28
CA ASP A 280 -0.35 46.63 38.84
C ASP A 280 -0.77 48.09 38.58
N SER A 281 0.08 48.87 37.94
CA SER A 281 -0.21 50.28 37.65
C SER A 281 0.37 50.69 36.31
N ARG A 282 -0.23 50.18 35.22
CA ARG A 282 -0.28 50.91 33.94
C ARG A 282 -1.66 50.76 33.31
N GLU A 283 -2.31 51.91 33.22
CA GLU A 283 -3.56 52.16 32.52
C GLU A 283 -3.54 51.59 31.10
N ALA A 284 -4.69 51.07 30.70
CA ALA A 284 -4.96 50.63 29.35
C ALA A 284 -4.71 51.79 28.36
N GLN A 285 -3.80 51.58 27.42
CA GLN A 285 -3.88 52.21 26.11
C GLN A 285 -4.17 51.11 25.09
N GLU A 286 -5.43 51.09 24.66
CA GLU A 286 -5.86 50.44 23.43
C GLU A 286 -5.11 51.04 22.25
N GLU A 287 -4.43 50.22 21.46
CA GLU A 287 -4.35 50.43 20.01
C GLU A 287 -4.08 49.11 19.26
N CYS A 288 -5.17 48.64 18.64
CA CYS A 288 -5.32 47.96 17.34
C CYS A 288 -4.22 47.02 16.80
N GLY A 289 -4.61 45.77 16.49
CA GLY A 289 -3.85 44.86 15.63
C GLY A 289 -4.45 43.46 15.48
N ASP A 290 -5.60 43.36 14.82
CA ASP A 290 -6.17 42.19 14.12
C ASP A 290 -6.09 40.78 14.75
N GLN A 291 -7.18 40.45 15.45
CA GLN A 291 -7.94 39.19 15.44
C GLN A 291 -7.19 37.90 15.03
N VAL A 292 -6.50 37.32 16.00
CA VAL A 292 -6.49 35.85 16.15
C VAL A 292 -7.87 35.44 16.62
N PHE A 293 -8.56 34.60 15.82
CA PHE A 293 -9.81 33.96 16.20
C PHE A 293 -9.52 32.92 17.30
N CYS A 294 -9.26 33.39 18.52
CA CYS A 294 -9.34 32.56 19.71
C CYS A 294 -10.82 32.22 19.86
N ARG A 295 -11.14 30.94 19.64
CA ARG A 295 -12.45 30.39 19.96
C ARG A 295 -12.73 30.69 21.43
N ASN A 296 -13.68 31.57 21.70
CA ASN A 296 -14.18 31.86 23.03
C ASN A 296 -14.63 30.53 23.68
N LEU A 297 -13.74 29.93 24.46
CA LEU A 297 -14.11 29.01 25.51
C LEU A 297 -14.42 29.91 26.68
N THR A 298 -15.70 30.00 27.04
CA THR A 298 -16.10 30.55 28.33
C THR A 298 -15.27 29.84 29.39
N GLU A 299 -14.52 30.61 30.18
CA GLU A 299 -13.92 30.13 31.42
C GLU A 299 -15.06 29.79 32.37
N GLU A 300 -15.61 28.57 32.23
CA GLU A 300 -16.19 27.91 33.38
C GLU A 300 -15.02 27.68 34.35
N GLU A 301 -15.15 28.20 35.58
CA GLU A 301 -14.19 27.94 36.66
C GLU A 301 -14.04 26.43 36.84
N ILE A 302 -13.02 25.85 36.19
CA ILE A 302 -12.69 24.43 36.37
C ILE A 302 -12.13 24.30 37.77
N GLN A 303 -12.99 23.86 38.69
CA GLN A 303 -12.58 23.52 40.05
C GLN A 303 -11.44 22.49 40.00
N PRO A 304 -10.42 22.62 40.86
CA PRO A 304 -9.30 21.70 40.89
C PRO A 304 -9.82 20.26 41.10
N PRO A 305 -9.26 19.28 40.37
CA PRO A 305 -9.77 17.91 40.41
C PRO A 305 -9.67 17.33 41.81
N THR A 306 -10.73 16.62 42.21
CA THR A 306 -10.81 15.97 43.50
C THR A 306 -9.81 14.81 43.60
N LEU A 307 -9.39 14.47 44.83
CA LEU A 307 -8.47 13.33 45.06
C LEU A 307 -8.98 12.02 44.46
N GLU A 308 -10.30 11.86 44.37
CA GLU A 308 -10.93 10.69 43.76
C GLU A 308 -10.79 10.66 42.23
N GLU A 309 -10.89 11.81 41.56
CA GLU A 309 -10.68 11.95 40.11
C GLU A 309 -9.21 11.74 39.74
N ILE A 310 -8.28 12.23 40.57
CA ILE A 310 -6.84 11.96 40.43
C ILE A 310 -6.57 10.46 40.61
N GLY A 311 -7.26 9.79 41.54
CA GLY A 311 -7.19 8.34 41.73
C GLY A 311 -7.68 7.56 40.50
N LYS A 312 -8.81 7.96 39.92
CA LYS A 312 -9.37 7.37 38.68
C LYS A 312 -8.44 7.59 37.49
N ALA A 313 -7.85 8.78 37.35
CA ALA A 313 -6.88 9.09 36.30
C ALA A 313 -5.60 8.25 36.43
N ARG A 314 -5.07 8.06 37.65
CA ARG A 314 -3.94 7.15 37.92
C ARG A 314 -4.29 5.72 37.52
N MET A 315 -5.46 5.21 37.92
CA MET A 315 -5.90 3.85 37.56
C MET A 315 -6.06 3.67 36.04
N LEU A 316 -6.58 4.68 35.33
CA LEU A 316 -6.67 4.67 33.87
C LEU A 316 -5.29 4.72 33.19
N GLN A 317 -4.35 5.49 33.73
CA GLN A 317 -2.97 5.54 33.22
C GLN A 317 -2.24 4.20 33.44
N THR A 318 -2.49 3.54 34.58
CA THR A 318 -1.97 2.19 34.87
C THR A 318 -2.61 1.16 33.95
N ALA A 319 -3.92 1.22 33.71
CA ALA A 319 -4.63 0.35 32.77
C ALA A 319 -4.19 0.54 31.31
N LEU A 320 -3.86 1.78 30.91
CA LEU A 320 -3.28 2.09 29.59
C LEU A 320 -1.85 1.57 29.46
N LYS A 321 -1.00 1.69 30.49
CA LYS A 321 0.33 1.06 30.53
C LYS A 321 0.27 -0.46 30.43
N ILE A 322 -0.73 -1.10 31.05
CA ILE A 322 -0.93 -2.56 30.96
C ILE A 322 -1.37 -2.99 29.55
N LYS A 323 -2.10 -2.15 28.80
CA LYS A 323 -2.49 -2.44 27.41
C LYS A 323 -1.40 -2.15 26.36
N THR A 324 -0.33 -1.44 26.72
CA THR A 324 0.76 -1.08 25.80
C THR A 324 2.07 -1.82 26.04
N ASP A 325 2.10 -2.84 26.90
CA ASP A 325 3.30 -3.65 27.16
C ASP A 325 3.16 -5.04 26.51
N PRO A 326 3.70 -5.28 25.30
CA PRO A 326 3.58 -6.57 24.62
C PRO A 326 4.58 -7.62 25.12
N TYR A 327 5.23 -7.41 26.26
CA TYR A 327 6.28 -8.30 26.79
C TYR A 327 6.15 -8.59 28.28
N LYS A 328 5.03 -9.15 28.74
CA LYS A 328 4.96 -9.72 30.10
C LYS A 328 4.04 -10.94 30.20
N TYR A 329 4.41 -12.02 29.54
CA TYR A 329 4.15 -13.39 30.00
C TYR A 329 5.28 -14.31 29.49
N CYS A 330 6.37 -14.34 30.25
CA CYS A 330 7.34 -15.43 30.28
C CYS A 330 7.70 -15.66 31.75
N THR A 331 7.05 -16.64 32.36
CA THR A 331 7.64 -17.57 33.32
C THR A 331 7.29 -18.95 32.83
#